data_AF-A0A7S3BU89-F1
#
_entry.id   AF-A0A7S3BU89-F1
#
_cell.length_a   1.000
_cell.length_b   1.000
_cell.length_c   1.000
_cell.angle_alpha   90.00
_cell.angle_beta   90.00
_cell.angle_gamma   90.00
#
_symmetry.space_group_name_H-M   'P 1'
#
loop_
_entity.id
_entity.type
_entity.pdbx_description
1 polymer ?
#
loop_
_entity_poly.entity_id
_entity_poly.type
_entity_poly.pdbx_seq_one_letter_code
_entity_poly.pdbx_strand_id
1 'polypeptide(L)'
;AADGTVKLTMKPEQIMTITTLTTGSKGSGATSPKSTPFPVPYRQTFDDEVLSAPPRYWYDQMGAWEVHAMATASNAANKVMRQMVPVWPECWGYSCTGPTTYLGPGDFQRKLVLAFKFWLDDDAVLTMSGNGVFKLKLDSKGAWSLNSKSGHGLNFPTGAWHDIELSIGAQWQTIKVDGKLLANTTAITVEQQSAEVCGNASFPVDLSGKQYMNLDAGPASATTPMLCQQACCDRGEDCNIWQFSTHPSKKPNCWVGASTMFTPDSQGEYVSRGRTAPAIPGWKLEVQLSRYVFAAIDDFSISPM
;
A
#
# COMPACT_ATOMS: atom_id res chain seq x y z
N ALA A 1 1.37 56.74 -49.02
CA ALA A 1 0.68 55.51 -48.58
C ALA A 1 1.71 54.59 -47.95
N ALA A 2 1.41 53.93 -46.83
CA ALA A 2 2.24 52.82 -46.36
C ALA A 2 2.10 51.66 -47.36
N ASP A 3 3.19 51.00 -47.72
CA ASP A 3 3.28 49.97 -48.78
C ASP A 3 2.72 48.60 -48.36
N GLY A 4 2.21 48.48 -47.13
CA GLY A 4 1.64 47.23 -46.59
C GLY A 4 2.70 46.22 -46.16
N THR A 5 3.98 46.60 -46.06
CA THR A 5 5.08 45.67 -45.72
C THR A 5 5.47 45.76 -44.24
N VAL A 6 5.69 44.61 -43.60
CA VAL A 6 6.28 44.50 -42.26
C VAL A 6 7.48 43.57 -42.30
N LYS A 7 8.59 43.99 -41.69
CA LYS A 7 9.80 43.17 -41.49
C LYS A 7 10.02 42.93 -40.00
N LEU A 8 10.15 41.67 -39.60
CA LEU A 8 10.33 41.26 -38.21
C LEU A 8 11.63 40.48 -38.08
N THR A 9 12.40 40.75 -37.02
CA THR A 9 13.59 39.98 -36.67
C THR A 9 13.24 39.05 -35.53
N MET A 10 13.21 37.74 -35.79
CA MET A 10 12.94 36.72 -34.79
C MET A 10 14.25 36.16 -34.21
N LYS A 11 14.28 35.95 -32.91
CA LYS A 11 15.32 35.19 -32.22
C LYS A 11 14.85 33.74 -31.99
N PRO A 12 15.76 32.80 -31.70
CA PRO A 12 15.37 31.46 -31.23
C PRO A 12 14.43 31.54 -30.02
N GLU A 13 13.52 30.56 -29.92
CA GLU A 13 12.54 30.42 -28.82
C GLU A 13 11.52 31.57 -28.69
N GLN A 14 11.30 32.33 -29.76
CA GLN A 14 10.26 33.36 -29.79
C GLN A 14 8.97 32.88 -30.47
N ILE A 15 7.84 33.17 -29.81
CA ILE A 15 6.51 33.04 -30.40
C ILE A 15 5.97 34.46 -30.64
N MET A 16 5.58 34.74 -31.87
CA MET A 16 4.97 36.02 -32.26
C MET A 16 3.61 35.77 -32.89
N THR A 17 2.59 36.49 -32.43
CA THR A 17 1.25 36.49 -33.03
C THR A 17 1.00 37.88 -33.62
N ILE A 18 0.79 37.93 -34.94
CA ILE A 18 0.37 39.14 -35.67
C ILE A 18 -1.11 38.98 -35.95
N THR A 19 -1.93 39.92 -35.50
CA THR A 19 -3.38 39.80 -35.65
C THR A 19 -4.02 41.17 -35.78
N THR A 20 -5.16 41.21 -36.45
CA THR A 20 -6.07 42.37 -36.46
C THR A 20 -7.07 42.31 -35.31
N LEU A 21 -7.12 41.20 -34.57
CA LEU A 21 -7.99 41.04 -33.41
C LEU A 21 -7.53 41.98 -32.28
N THR A 22 -8.43 42.82 -31.81
CA THR A 22 -8.18 43.79 -30.73
C THR A 22 -8.54 43.26 -29.35
N THR A 23 -9.05 42.03 -29.26
CA THR A 23 -9.61 41.42 -28.05
C THR A 23 -8.64 40.48 -27.32
N GLY A 24 -7.39 40.40 -27.77
CA GLY A 24 -6.38 39.58 -27.13
C GLY A 24 -6.13 40.02 -25.69
N SER A 25 -6.23 39.09 -24.74
CA SER A 25 -5.88 39.34 -23.34
C SER A 25 -5.20 38.12 -22.73
N LYS A 26 -4.24 38.36 -21.84
CA LYS A 26 -3.68 37.32 -20.97
C LYS A 26 -4.52 37.33 -19.69
N GLY A 27 -5.29 36.27 -19.48
CA GLY A 27 -6.02 36.12 -18.23
C GLY A 27 -5.06 36.21 -17.03
N SER A 28 -5.34 37.13 -16.10
CA SER A 28 -4.71 37.14 -14.78
C SER A 28 -5.48 36.15 -13.91
N GLY A 29 -5.10 34.86 -14.01
CA GLY A 29 -5.78 33.79 -13.29
C GLY A 29 -5.58 33.89 -11.78
N ALA A 30 -6.54 33.34 -11.04
CA ALA A 30 -6.39 33.05 -9.62
C ALA A 30 -5.10 32.24 -9.37
N THR A 31 -4.38 32.57 -8.31
CA THR A 31 -3.19 31.80 -7.91
C THR A 31 -3.64 30.39 -7.51
N SER A 32 -3.18 29.38 -8.24
CA SER A 32 -3.42 27.99 -7.86
C SER A 32 -2.87 27.74 -6.46
N PRO A 33 -3.52 26.87 -5.65
CA PRO A 33 -2.95 26.42 -4.39
C PRO A 33 -1.53 25.88 -4.59
N LYS A 34 -0.68 26.03 -3.57
CA LYS A 34 0.66 25.42 -3.60
C LYS A 34 0.52 23.91 -3.74
N SER A 35 1.42 23.30 -4.52
CA SER A 35 1.49 21.84 -4.64
C SER A 35 1.66 21.20 -3.26
N THR A 36 0.85 20.19 -2.97
CA THR A 36 0.89 19.40 -1.74
C THR A 36 1.00 17.92 -2.08
N PRO A 37 1.70 17.11 -1.26
CA PRO A 37 1.72 15.65 -1.44
C PRO A 37 0.32 15.03 -1.38
N PHE A 38 0.19 13.81 -1.89
CA PHE A 38 -1.02 13.00 -1.67
C PHE A 38 -1.31 12.87 -0.16
N PRO A 39 -2.56 13.06 0.27
CA PRO A 39 -2.90 13.03 1.69
C PRO A 39 -2.68 11.61 2.26
N VAL A 40 -1.91 11.51 3.34
CA VAL A 40 -1.84 10.31 4.18
C VAL A 40 -1.90 10.81 5.62
N PRO A 41 -2.84 10.34 6.46
CA PRO A 41 -3.82 9.29 6.17
C PRO A 41 -4.88 9.69 5.12
N TYR A 42 -5.43 8.69 4.44
CA TYR A 42 -6.50 8.81 3.46
C TYR A 42 -7.56 7.75 3.74
N ARG A 43 -8.84 8.11 3.60
CA ARG A 43 -9.97 7.18 3.72
C ARG A 43 -11.07 7.57 2.75
N GLN A 44 -11.73 6.58 2.18
CA GLN A 44 -12.81 6.74 1.22
C GLN A 44 -13.86 5.66 1.47
N THR A 45 -15.04 6.08 1.94
CA THR A 45 -16.22 5.21 2.08
C THR A 45 -17.17 5.34 0.89
N PHE A 46 -16.84 6.19 -0.09
CA PHE A 46 -17.62 6.47 -1.30
C PHE A 46 -19.01 7.11 -1.07
N ASP A 47 -19.50 7.18 0.17
CA ASP A 47 -20.83 7.72 0.52
C ASP A 47 -21.03 9.19 0.11
N ASP A 48 -19.96 9.99 0.15
CA ASP A 48 -19.96 11.41 -0.26
C ASP A 48 -19.82 11.62 -1.77
N GLU A 49 -19.72 10.56 -2.55
CA GLU A 49 -19.43 10.63 -3.98
C GLU A 49 -20.68 10.52 -4.87
N VAL A 50 -20.52 10.91 -6.13
CA VAL A 50 -21.60 10.94 -7.11
C VAL A 50 -21.79 9.55 -7.72
N LEU A 51 -23.02 9.04 -7.72
CA LEU A 51 -23.34 7.76 -8.36
C LEU A 51 -22.99 7.76 -9.85
N SER A 52 -22.55 6.60 -10.35
CA SER A 52 -22.13 6.36 -11.73
C SER A 52 -20.99 7.28 -12.21
N ALA A 53 -20.23 7.87 -11.27
CA ALA A 53 -19.02 8.61 -11.57
C ALA A 53 -17.79 7.79 -11.16
N PRO A 54 -16.63 7.97 -11.83
CA PRO A 54 -15.37 7.45 -11.33
C PRO A 54 -15.06 8.00 -9.92
N PRO A 55 -14.62 7.15 -8.98
CA PRO A 55 -14.28 7.61 -7.64
C PRO A 55 -13.10 8.58 -7.63
N ARG A 56 -13.10 9.52 -6.69
CA ARG A 56 -12.03 10.50 -6.51
C ARG A 56 -10.69 9.79 -6.30
N TYR A 57 -9.66 10.24 -7.03
CA TYR A 57 -8.27 9.75 -6.95
C TYR A 57 -8.02 8.30 -7.43
N TRP A 58 -9.04 7.62 -7.96
CA TRP A 58 -8.86 6.36 -8.68
C TRP A 58 -8.77 6.62 -10.18
N TYR A 59 -7.90 5.87 -10.85
CA TYR A 59 -7.61 6.05 -12.27
C TYR A 59 -7.62 4.71 -12.98
N ASP A 60 -8.69 4.45 -13.70
CA ASP A 60 -8.90 3.20 -14.42
C ASP A 60 -7.95 3.12 -15.62
N GLN A 61 -7.22 2.02 -15.73
CA GLN A 61 -6.48 1.67 -16.94
C GLN A 61 -7.21 0.61 -17.77
N MET A 62 -8.06 -0.18 -17.12
CA MET A 62 -8.88 -1.18 -17.79
C MET A 62 -10.18 -1.46 -17.04
N GLY A 63 -11.26 -1.70 -17.79
CA GLY A 63 -12.61 -1.76 -17.24
C GLY A 63 -13.16 -0.36 -16.97
N ALA A 64 -14.24 -0.29 -16.20
CA ALA A 64 -14.83 0.94 -15.72
C ALA A 64 -15.19 0.74 -14.25
N TRP A 65 -14.66 1.57 -13.38
CA TRP A 65 -14.89 1.53 -11.95
C TRP A 65 -15.65 2.79 -11.55
N GLU A 66 -16.85 2.58 -11.03
CA GLU A 66 -17.83 3.63 -10.80
C GLU A 66 -18.38 3.55 -9.38
N VAL A 67 -18.77 4.67 -8.82
CA VAL A 67 -19.48 4.69 -7.54
C VAL A 67 -20.91 4.19 -7.74
N HIS A 68 -21.30 3.11 -7.06
CA HIS A 68 -22.64 2.53 -7.14
C HIS A 68 -23.24 2.27 -5.77
N ALA A 69 -24.57 2.31 -5.70
CA ALA A 69 -25.28 1.85 -4.51
C ALA A 69 -25.18 0.33 -4.41
N MET A 70 -24.87 -0.18 -3.22
CA MET A 70 -24.89 -1.60 -2.92
C MET A 70 -25.79 -1.86 -1.72
N ALA A 71 -26.85 -2.65 -1.93
CA ALA A 71 -27.72 -3.07 -0.84
C ALA A 71 -27.01 -4.16 -0.04
N THR A 72 -26.68 -3.88 1.22
CA THR A 72 -26.33 -4.93 2.19
C THR A 72 -27.55 -5.24 3.07
N ALA A 73 -27.54 -6.40 3.72
CA ALA A 73 -28.68 -6.89 4.53
C ALA A 73 -29.02 -5.98 5.74
N SER A 74 -28.24 -4.95 6.05
CA SER A 74 -28.46 -4.06 7.19
C SER A 74 -28.32 -2.58 6.81
N ASN A 75 -29.44 -1.98 6.38
CA ASN A 75 -29.76 -0.55 6.28
C ASN A 75 -28.94 0.38 5.36
N ALA A 76 -29.71 1.19 4.61
CA ALA A 76 -29.34 2.27 3.68
C ALA A 76 -28.39 1.86 2.54
N ALA A 77 -28.61 2.42 1.35
CA ALA A 77 -27.74 2.19 0.20
C ALA A 77 -26.36 2.82 0.47
N ASN A 78 -25.43 2.03 1.02
CA ASN A 78 -24.02 2.41 1.06
C ASN A 78 -23.51 2.51 -0.37
N LYS A 79 -22.70 3.53 -0.64
CA LYS A 79 -22.05 3.63 -1.94
C LYS A 79 -20.72 2.88 -1.87
N VAL A 80 -20.35 2.25 -2.98
CA VAL A 80 -19.12 1.48 -3.12
C VAL A 80 -18.49 1.82 -4.45
N MET A 81 -17.17 1.66 -4.57
CA MET A 81 -16.53 1.61 -5.89
C MET A 81 -16.78 0.25 -6.51
N ARG A 82 -17.42 0.19 -7.67
CA ARG A 82 -17.79 -1.05 -8.35
C ARG A 82 -17.16 -1.11 -9.73
N GLN A 83 -16.50 -2.23 -10.06
CA GLN A 83 -16.17 -2.57 -11.43
C GLN A 83 -17.46 -2.92 -12.16
N MET A 84 -17.75 -2.26 -13.29
CA MET A 84 -19.02 -2.34 -14.03
C MET A 84 -18.95 -3.03 -15.40
N VAL A 85 -17.80 -3.57 -15.80
CA VAL A 85 -17.58 -4.18 -17.12
C VAL A 85 -17.51 -5.71 -16.97
N PRO A 86 -18.56 -6.45 -17.30
CA PRO A 86 -18.62 -7.90 -17.06
C PRO A 86 -17.93 -8.74 -18.14
N VAL A 87 -17.59 -8.14 -19.28
CA VAL A 87 -16.99 -8.84 -20.43
C VAL A 87 -15.86 -7.99 -21.01
N TRP A 88 -14.82 -8.67 -21.50
CA TRP A 88 -13.70 -8.05 -22.21
C TRP A 88 -14.20 -7.10 -23.33
N PRO A 89 -13.87 -5.80 -23.31
CA PRO A 89 -14.23 -4.86 -24.36
C PRO A 89 -13.28 -4.98 -25.56
N GLU A 90 -13.69 -4.49 -26.74
CA GLU A 90 -12.76 -4.36 -27.87
C GLU A 90 -11.60 -3.44 -27.47
N CYS A 91 -10.38 -3.98 -27.42
CA CYS A 91 -9.25 -3.35 -26.78
C CYS A 91 -8.56 -2.38 -27.74
N TRP A 92 -8.49 -1.10 -27.39
CA TRP A 92 -7.69 -0.10 -28.11
C TRP A 92 -6.53 0.36 -27.20
N GLY A 93 -5.40 -0.34 -27.29
CA GLY A 93 -4.22 -0.10 -26.43
C GLY A 93 -3.28 -1.30 -26.38
N TYR A 94 -2.17 -1.17 -25.66
CA TYR A 94 -1.12 -2.20 -25.60
C TYR A 94 -1.28 -3.19 -24.43
N SER A 95 -2.17 -2.92 -23.47
CA SER A 95 -2.35 -3.72 -22.26
C SER A 95 -3.76 -4.29 -22.21
N CYS A 96 -4.00 -5.35 -22.98
CA CYS A 96 -5.25 -6.10 -22.94
C CYS A 96 -5.24 -7.12 -21.78
N THR A 97 -5.16 -6.62 -20.55
CA THR A 97 -5.20 -7.39 -19.29
C THR A 97 -6.54 -7.26 -18.58
N GLY A 98 -6.83 -8.04 -17.54
CA GLY A 98 -8.08 -7.90 -16.78
C GLY A 98 -8.29 -6.49 -16.20
N PRO A 99 -9.51 -6.18 -15.69
CA PRO A 99 -9.87 -4.86 -15.16
C PRO A 99 -8.85 -4.34 -14.16
N THR A 100 -8.36 -3.12 -14.33
CA THR A 100 -7.27 -2.54 -13.55
C THR A 100 -7.54 -1.07 -13.23
N THR A 101 -7.34 -0.69 -11.99
CA THR A 101 -7.42 0.69 -11.50
C THR A 101 -6.24 1.02 -10.57
N TYR A 102 -5.80 2.26 -10.57
CA TYR A 102 -4.69 2.74 -9.74
C TYR A 102 -5.16 3.83 -8.79
N LEU A 103 -4.48 3.97 -7.64
CA LEU A 103 -4.74 5.05 -6.70
C LEU A 103 -3.45 5.68 -6.18
N GLY A 104 -3.50 6.99 -5.96
CA GLY A 104 -2.52 7.70 -5.13
C GLY A 104 -1.56 8.59 -5.92
N PRO A 105 -0.42 8.96 -5.33
CA PRO A 105 0.62 9.74 -5.99
C PRO A 105 1.34 8.89 -7.06
N GLY A 106 2.20 9.55 -7.83
CA GLY A 106 3.11 8.87 -8.76
C GLY A 106 3.98 7.81 -8.07
N ASP A 107 4.36 8.02 -6.81
CA ASP A 107 5.08 7.04 -5.99
C ASP A 107 4.80 7.23 -4.50
N PHE A 108 4.35 6.18 -3.83
CA PHE A 108 4.44 6.06 -2.38
C PHE A 108 5.89 5.72 -1.99
N GLN A 109 6.42 6.40 -0.99
CA GLN A 109 7.80 6.23 -0.51
C GLN A 109 7.86 6.07 1.01
N ARG A 110 6.81 5.49 1.60
CA ARG A 110 6.64 5.40 3.05
C ARG A 110 6.02 4.06 3.46
N LYS A 111 6.20 3.73 4.74
CA LYS A 111 5.54 2.58 5.39
C LYS A 111 4.06 2.88 5.51
N LEU A 112 3.22 1.97 5.07
CA LEU A 112 1.77 2.17 4.98
C LEU A 112 1.01 0.90 5.37
N VAL A 113 -0.16 1.09 5.96
CA VAL A 113 -1.20 0.07 6.02
C VAL A 113 -2.26 0.44 5.00
N LEU A 114 -2.57 -0.51 4.12
CA LEU A 114 -3.72 -0.45 3.21
C LEU A 114 -4.81 -1.33 3.81
N ALA A 115 -6.01 -0.81 3.97
CA ALA A 115 -7.15 -1.60 4.44
C ALA A 115 -8.43 -1.25 3.70
N PHE A 116 -9.22 -2.25 3.33
CA PHE A 116 -10.47 -2.06 2.59
C PHE A 116 -11.34 -3.32 2.65
N LYS A 117 -12.61 -3.15 2.32
CA LYS A 117 -13.56 -4.24 2.11
C LYS A 117 -13.65 -4.58 0.64
N PHE A 118 -13.74 -5.86 0.34
CA PHE A 118 -13.83 -6.34 -1.03
C PHE A 118 -14.94 -7.36 -1.22
N TRP A 119 -15.60 -7.29 -2.37
CA TRP A 119 -16.68 -8.19 -2.78
C TRP A 119 -16.46 -8.63 -4.23
N LEU A 120 -16.67 -9.92 -4.49
CA LEU A 120 -16.69 -10.50 -5.85
C LEU A 120 -18.07 -11.08 -6.16
N ASP A 121 -18.64 -10.74 -7.31
CA ASP A 121 -19.91 -11.34 -7.76
C ASP A 121 -19.71 -12.75 -8.37
N ASP A 122 -18.53 -13.03 -8.92
CA ASP A 122 -18.20 -14.31 -9.59
C ASP A 122 -16.71 -14.65 -9.42
N ASP A 123 -16.34 -15.89 -9.72
CA ASP A 123 -15.00 -16.44 -9.52
C ASP A 123 -13.93 -15.63 -10.26
N ALA A 124 -12.99 -15.07 -9.51
CA ALA A 124 -11.86 -14.31 -10.01
C ALA A 124 -10.72 -14.25 -8.98
N VAL A 125 -9.55 -13.79 -9.43
CA VAL A 125 -8.42 -13.45 -8.58
C VAL A 125 -8.32 -11.94 -8.46
N LEU A 126 -8.43 -11.43 -7.23
CA LEU A 126 -8.03 -10.07 -6.88
C LEU A 126 -6.51 -10.03 -6.82
N THR A 127 -5.90 -9.13 -7.59
CA THR A 127 -4.48 -8.79 -7.52
C THR A 127 -4.33 -7.37 -7.01
N MET A 128 -3.51 -7.17 -5.99
CA MET A 128 -3.01 -5.85 -5.63
C MET A 128 -1.51 -5.82 -5.76
N SER A 129 -0.95 -4.74 -6.31
CA SER A 129 0.49 -4.60 -6.38
C SER A 129 0.98 -3.19 -6.13
N GLY A 130 2.12 -3.10 -5.47
CA GLY A 130 2.99 -1.95 -5.44
C GLY A 130 4.20 -2.29 -6.29
N ASN A 131 4.38 -1.64 -7.45
CA ASN A 131 5.44 -2.00 -8.39
C ASN A 131 6.82 -2.11 -7.69
N GLY A 132 7.47 -3.26 -7.82
CA GLY A 132 8.76 -3.55 -7.17
C GLY A 132 8.73 -3.70 -5.65
N VAL A 133 7.57 -3.58 -5.00
CA VAL A 133 7.42 -3.66 -3.54
C VAL A 133 6.60 -4.88 -3.15
N PHE A 134 5.36 -5.02 -3.63
CA PHE A 134 4.52 -6.16 -3.30
C PHE A 134 3.64 -6.62 -4.47
N LYS A 135 3.27 -7.90 -4.47
CA LYS A 135 2.22 -8.46 -5.32
C LYS A 135 1.38 -9.45 -4.53
N LEU A 136 0.20 -9.02 -4.12
CA LEU A 136 -0.82 -9.82 -3.46
C LEU A 136 -1.77 -10.40 -4.51
N LYS A 137 -2.12 -11.68 -4.37
CA LYS A 137 -3.21 -12.33 -5.10
C LYS A 137 -4.10 -13.07 -4.12
N LEU A 138 -5.41 -12.87 -4.23
CA LEU A 138 -6.45 -13.58 -3.49
C LEU A 138 -7.41 -14.19 -4.49
N ASP A 139 -7.49 -15.52 -4.54
CA ASP A 139 -8.36 -16.29 -5.44
C ASP A 139 -9.63 -16.69 -4.68
N SER A 140 -10.80 -16.49 -5.29
CA SER A 140 -12.09 -16.93 -4.73
C SER A 140 -12.14 -18.44 -4.44
N LYS A 141 -11.28 -19.22 -5.12
CA LYS A 141 -11.13 -20.67 -4.92
C LYS A 141 -10.20 -21.03 -3.76
N GLY A 142 -9.76 -20.04 -2.99
CA GLY A 142 -9.03 -20.21 -1.74
C GLY A 142 -7.51 -20.32 -1.90
N ALA A 143 -6.96 -20.11 -3.10
CA ALA A 143 -5.53 -19.89 -3.29
C ALA A 143 -5.15 -18.44 -2.97
N TRP A 144 -3.93 -18.21 -2.50
CA TRP A 144 -3.42 -16.86 -2.27
C TRP A 144 -1.89 -16.81 -2.46
N SER A 145 -1.38 -15.63 -2.75
CA SER A 145 0.06 -15.36 -2.75
C SER A 145 0.39 -13.93 -2.34
N LEU A 146 1.48 -13.74 -1.61
CA LEU A 146 2.12 -12.46 -1.38
C LEU A 146 3.60 -12.58 -1.79
N ASN A 147 3.97 -11.93 -2.88
CA ASN A 147 5.28 -12.09 -3.51
C ASN A 147 5.60 -13.57 -3.79
N SER A 148 6.63 -14.12 -3.14
CA SER A 148 7.05 -15.52 -3.24
C SER A 148 6.33 -16.46 -2.28
N LYS A 149 5.61 -15.94 -1.27
CA LYS A 149 4.83 -16.77 -0.35
C LYS A 149 3.47 -17.06 -0.98
N SER A 150 2.98 -18.30 -0.82
CA SER A 150 1.67 -18.71 -1.31
C SER A 150 1.05 -19.75 -0.40
N GLY A 151 -0.27 -19.90 -0.47
CA GLY A 151 -0.99 -20.93 0.26
C GLY A 151 -2.35 -21.22 -0.36
N HIS A 152 -3.05 -22.17 0.26
CA HIS A 152 -4.39 -22.60 -0.11
C HIS A 152 -5.29 -22.67 1.13
N GLY A 153 -6.59 -22.93 0.94
CA GLY A 153 -7.55 -23.04 2.03
C GLY A 153 -7.94 -21.70 2.65
N LEU A 154 -7.71 -20.59 1.94
CA LEU A 154 -8.28 -19.30 2.29
C LEU A 154 -9.80 -19.36 2.09
N ASN A 155 -10.57 -18.94 3.10
CA ASN A 155 -12.02 -18.77 2.95
C ASN A 155 -12.29 -17.39 2.34
N PHE A 156 -12.45 -17.31 1.02
CA PHE A 156 -12.68 -16.07 0.27
C PHE A 156 -13.78 -16.24 -0.79
N PRO A 157 -14.99 -16.72 -0.44
CA PRO A 157 -16.04 -16.99 -1.41
C PRO A 157 -16.57 -15.73 -2.09
N THR A 158 -17.13 -15.91 -3.29
CA THR A 158 -17.93 -14.88 -3.96
C THR A 158 -19.22 -14.59 -3.19
N GLY A 159 -19.83 -13.42 -3.41
CA GLY A 159 -21.11 -13.06 -2.80
C GLY A 159 -21.02 -12.71 -1.31
N ALA A 160 -19.83 -12.39 -0.81
CA ALA A 160 -19.57 -11.96 0.55
C ALA A 160 -18.56 -10.82 0.61
N TRP A 161 -18.64 -10.01 1.67
CA TRP A 161 -17.65 -8.99 1.97
C TRP A 161 -16.47 -9.61 2.72
N HIS A 162 -15.26 -9.21 2.32
CA HIS A 162 -14.02 -9.59 2.96
C HIS A 162 -13.23 -8.36 3.41
N ASP A 163 -12.76 -8.37 4.65
CA ASP A 163 -11.87 -7.32 5.18
C ASP A 163 -10.42 -7.66 4.83
N ILE A 164 -9.76 -6.81 4.06
CA ILE A 164 -8.37 -7.01 3.61
C ILE A 164 -7.49 -5.95 4.25
N GLU A 165 -6.40 -6.35 4.91
CA GLU A 165 -5.40 -5.45 5.49
C GLU A 165 -3.99 -5.87 5.04
N LEU A 166 -3.32 -5.01 4.28
CA LEU A 166 -1.93 -5.17 3.85
C LEU A 166 -1.05 -4.13 4.54
N SER A 167 -0.12 -4.59 5.36
CA SER A 167 0.90 -3.77 5.99
C SER A 167 2.19 -3.85 5.17
N ILE A 168 2.70 -2.70 4.72
CA ILE A 168 3.95 -2.55 3.96
C ILE A 168 5.00 -1.82 4.82
N GLY A 169 5.92 -2.60 5.39
CA GLY A 169 7.11 -2.11 6.08
C GLY A 169 8.27 -1.82 5.13
N ALA A 170 9.44 -1.49 5.69
CA ALA A 170 10.64 -1.23 4.88
C ALA A 170 11.24 -2.50 4.26
N GLN A 171 11.18 -3.61 5.00
CA GLN A 171 11.71 -4.91 4.58
C GLN A 171 10.76 -6.06 4.90
N TRP A 172 9.52 -5.77 5.29
CA TRP A 172 8.55 -6.80 5.63
C TRP A 172 7.16 -6.39 5.18
N GLN A 173 6.30 -7.39 4.96
CA GLN A 173 4.89 -7.19 4.63
C GLN A 173 4.03 -8.22 5.34
N THR A 174 2.86 -7.80 5.82
CA THR A 174 1.84 -8.72 6.35
C THR A 174 0.52 -8.54 5.65
N ILE A 175 -0.19 -9.64 5.46
CA ILE A 175 -1.55 -9.66 4.90
C ILE A 175 -2.48 -10.35 5.88
N LYS A 176 -3.58 -9.69 6.21
CA LYS A 176 -4.72 -10.29 6.90
C LYS A 176 -5.94 -10.24 5.99
N VAL A 177 -6.72 -11.32 6.01
CA VAL A 177 -8.03 -11.41 5.40
C VAL A 177 -9.01 -11.87 6.47
N ASP A 178 -10.08 -11.11 6.67
CA ASP A 178 -11.10 -11.34 7.71
C ASP A 178 -10.48 -11.49 9.11
N GLY A 179 -9.47 -10.66 9.40
CA GLY A 179 -8.71 -10.69 10.64
C GLY A 179 -7.70 -11.84 10.78
N LYS A 180 -7.70 -12.83 9.87
CA LYS A 180 -6.75 -13.94 9.87
C LYS A 180 -5.47 -13.57 9.13
N LEU A 181 -4.33 -13.67 9.81
CA LEU A 181 -3.01 -13.52 9.19
C LEU A 181 -2.76 -14.65 8.18
N LEU A 182 -2.49 -14.31 6.93
CA LEU A 182 -2.16 -15.29 5.87
C LEU A 182 -0.66 -15.41 5.65
N ALA A 183 0.05 -14.28 5.65
CA ALA A 183 1.50 -14.27 5.51
C ALA A 183 2.13 -13.11 6.27
N ASN A 184 3.35 -13.37 6.71
CA ASN A 184 4.34 -12.38 7.07
C ASN A 184 5.60 -12.69 6.26
N THR A 185 6.04 -11.76 5.43
CA THR A 185 7.22 -11.94 4.57
C THR A 185 8.22 -10.84 4.89
N THR A 186 9.46 -11.24 5.15
CA THR A 186 10.63 -10.37 4.97
C THR A 186 11.01 -10.35 3.49
N ALA A 187 11.61 -9.28 3.00
CA ALA A 187 11.59 -8.82 1.61
C ALA A 187 11.83 -9.87 0.50
N ILE A 188 11.05 -9.74 -0.61
CA ILE A 188 11.31 -10.22 -1.99
C ILE A 188 12.26 -11.43 -2.12
N THR A 189 11.67 -12.64 -2.24
CA THR A 189 12.27 -13.96 -2.61
C THR A 189 13.38 -14.47 -1.66
N VAL A 190 13.30 -15.60 -0.94
CA VAL A 190 13.04 -17.01 -1.36
C VAL A 190 12.72 -17.87 -0.09
N GLU A 191 11.94 -18.94 -0.27
CA GLU A 191 11.80 -20.18 0.55
C GLU A 191 11.15 -20.19 1.95
N GLN A 192 10.80 -21.42 2.35
CA GLN A 192 9.79 -21.93 3.30
C GLN A 192 10.08 -21.53 4.79
N GLN A 193 9.29 -21.75 5.85
CA GLN A 193 8.36 -22.83 6.23
C GLN A 193 7.61 -22.41 7.53
N SER A 194 6.44 -23.03 7.79
CA SER A 194 5.69 -23.20 9.07
C SER A 194 5.50 -22.04 10.06
N ALA A 195 4.23 -21.70 10.30
CA ALA A 195 3.78 -20.99 11.49
C ALA A 195 3.83 -21.90 12.72
N GLU A 196 4.80 -21.66 13.60
CA GLU A 196 4.83 -22.22 14.96
C GLU A 196 4.75 -21.06 15.96
N VAL A 197 4.04 -21.28 17.07
CA VAL A 197 3.88 -20.29 18.14
C VAL A 197 5.26 -19.94 18.71
N CYS A 198 5.63 -18.68 18.61
CA CYS A 198 6.91 -18.14 19.07
C CYS A 198 7.14 -18.42 20.56
N GLY A 199 8.18 -19.19 20.89
CA GLY A 199 8.62 -19.44 22.26
C GLY A 199 10.07 -18.97 22.48
N ASN A 200 10.57 -19.05 23.71
CA ASN A 200 11.99 -18.74 23.97
C ASN A 200 12.96 -19.64 23.17
N ALA A 201 12.51 -20.83 22.76
CA ALA A 201 13.26 -21.74 21.91
C ALA A 201 13.41 -21.26 20.44
N SER A 202 12.62 -20.27 20.01
CA SER A 202 12.65 -19.71 18.66
C SER A 202 13.84 -18.78 18.42
N PHE A 203 14.62 -18.45 19.45
CA PHE A 203 15.77 -17.54 19.35
C PHE A 203 17.05 -18.24 19.79
N PRO A 204 18.05 -18.42 18.90
CA PRO A 204 19.26 -19.16 19.21
C PRO A 204 20.27 -18.36 20.05
N VAL A 205 19.93 -17.14 20.47
CA VAL A 205 20.86 -16.15 21.01
C VAL A 205 20.58 -15.86 22.48
N ASP A 206 21.57 -16.12 23.35
CA ASP A 206 21.52 -15.73 24.76
C ASP A 206 21.78 -14.23 24.93
N LEU A 207 20.76 -13.54 25.44
CA LEU A 207 20.72 -12.10 25.66
C LEU A 207 21.26 -11.69 27.04
N SER A 208 21.58 -12.66 27.91
CA SER A 208 21.94 -12.40 29.31
C SER A 208 23.19 -11.53 29.42
N GLY A 209 23.04 -10.34 30.01
CA GLY A 209 24.14 -9.38 30.20
C GLY A 209 24.68 -8.74 28.91
N LYS A 210 23.92 -8.81 27.80
CA LYS A 210 24.33 -8.31 26.49
C LYS A 210 23.31 -7.34 25.92
N GLN A 211 23.83 -6.25 25.36
CA GLN A 211 23.09 -5.38 24.47
C GLN A 211 23.51 -5.64 23.03
N TYR A 212 22.59 -6.08 22.19
CA TYR A 212 22.83 -6.25 20.77
C TYR A 212 22.65 -4.93 20.02
N MET A 213 23.58 -4.67 19.11
CA MET A 213 23.68 -3.40 18.38
C MET A 213 23.07 -3.52 16.99
N ASN A 214 22.62 -2.40 16.43
CA ASN A 214 21.99 -2.29 15.10
C ASN A 214 20.63 -3.00 14.98
N LEU A 215 19.90 -3.15 16.09
CA LEU A 215 18.51 -3.58 16.04
C LEU A 215 17.61 -2.42 15.60
N ASP A 216 16.51 -2.75 14.94
CA ASP A 216 15.49 -1.77 14.57
C ASP A 216 14.55 -1.49 15.72
N ALA A 217 13.95 -0.31 15.72
CA ALA A 217 12.82 -0.01 16.58
C ALA A 217 11.67 -1.00 16.30
N GLY A 218 11.20 -1.68 17.35
CA GLY A 218 9.98 -2.48 17.33
C GLY A 218 8.73 -1.59 17.29
N PRO A 219 7.55 -2.18 17.07
CA PRO A 219 6.31 -1.42 16.98
C PRO A 219 6.01 -0.72 18.32
N ALA A 220 5.42 0.47 18.26
CA ALA A 220 5.06 1.23 19.47
C ALA A 220 4.04 0.49 20.35
N SER A 221 3.26 -0.43 19.76
CA SER A 221 2.32 -1.31 20.44
C SER A 221 2.99 -2.42 21.26
N ALA A 222 4.27 -2.72 21.04
CA ALA A 222 5.03 -3.70 21.83
C ALA A 222 5.46 -3.12 23.17
N THR A 223 4.50 -2.98 24.08
CA THR A 223 4.67 -2.38 25.42
C THR A 223 5.07 -3.38 26.50
N THR A 224 5.19 -4.67 26.16
CA THR A 224 5.63 -5.74 27.05
C THR A 224 6.72 -6.58 26.37
N PRO A 225 7.56 -7.30 27.13
CA PRO A 225 8.55 -8.22 26.57
C PRO A 225 7.91 -9.25 25.63
N MET A 226 6.75 -9.79 25.99
CA MET A 226 6.03 -10.78 25.19
C MET A 226 5.56 -10.19 23.85
N LEU A 227 5.05 -8.96 23.83
CA LEU A 227 4.67 -8.30 22.57
C LEU A 227 5.88 -7.93 21.72
N CYS A 228 7.03 -7.66 22.35
CA CYS A 228 8.28 -7.39 21.65
C CYS A 228 8.86 -8.66 21.01
N GLN A 229 8.84 -9.75 21.76
CA GLN A 229 9.17 -11.09 21.28
C GLN A 229 8.27 -11.50 20.13
N GLN A 230 6.95 -11.30 20.28
CA GLN A 230 6.00 -11.58 19.20
C GLN A 230 6.28 -10.71 17.98
N ALA A 231 6.56 -9.40 18.14
CA ALA A 231 6.92 -8.53 17.04
C ALA A 231 8.21 -8.97 16.31
N CYS A 232 9.14 -9.62 17.01
CA CYS A 232 10.33 -10.22 16.41
C CYS A 232 9.99 -11.50 15.67
N CYS A 233 9.19 -12.39 16.27
CA CYS A 233 8.73 -13.59 15.58
C CYS A 233 7.86 -13.30 14.36
N ASP A 234 7.06 -12.23 14.42
CA ASP A 234 6.35 -11.72 13.26
C ASP A 234 7.36 -11.38 12.16
N ARG A 235 8.52 -10.78 12.48
CA ARG A 235 9.59 -10.53 11.49
C ARG A 235 10.28 -11.80 10.96
N GLY A 236 9.97 -13.01 11.43
CA GLY A 236 10.55 -14.25 10.90
C GLY A 236 12.08 -14.28 10.93
N GLU A 237 12.71 -14.74 9.85
CA GLU A 237 14.17 -14.96 9.78
C GLU A 237 15.03 -13.68 9.93
N ASP A 238 14.46 -12.49 9.68
CA ASP A 238 15.17 -11.20 9.84
C ASP A 238 15.28 -10.78 11.31
N CYS A 239 14.70 -11.56 12.22
CA CYS A 239 14.71 -11.27 13.62
C CYS A 239 15.07 -12.50 14.44
N ASN A 240 16.37 -12.68 14.66
CA ASN A 240 16.88 -13.68 15.57
C ASN A 240 17.15 -13.12 16.98
N ILE A 241 17.00 -11.80 17.15
CA ILE A 241 17.22 -11.08 18.41
C ILE A 241 16.10 -10.05 18.62
N TRP A 242 15.55 -10.07 19.82
CA TRP A 242 14.70 -9.00 20.34
C TRP A 242 15.21 -8.54 21.69
N GLN A 243 15.03 -7.26 22.01
CA GLN A 243 15.43 -6.68 23.27
C GLN A 243 14.35 -5.72 23.74
N PHE A 244 13.87 -5.94 24.97
CA PHE A 244 12.86 -5.10 25.60
C PHE A 244 13.42 -4.47 26.88
N SER A 245 13.28 -3.15 27.03
CA SER A 245 13.60 -2.44 28.27
C SER A 245 12.41 -1.66 28.77
N THR A 246 12.13 -1.73 30.07
CA THR A 246 11.14 -0.87 30.75
C THR A 246 11.66 0.56 30.94
N HIS A 247 12.97 0.76 30.89
CA HIS A 247 13.66 2.04 31.05
C HIS A 247 14.66 2.28 29.90
N PRO A 248 14.20 2.35 28.65
CA PRO A 248 15.11 2.50 27.53
C PRO A 248 15.71 3.92 27.51
N SER A 249 16.99 4.02 27.21
CA SER A 249 17.67 5.31 26.98
C SER A 249 17.08 6.12 25.81
N LYS A 250 16.45 5.42 24.85
CA LYS A 250 15.70 5.98 23.71
C LYS A 250 14.47 5.13 23.43
N LYS A 251 13.31 5.76 23.20
CA LYS A 251 12.08 5.07 22.77
C LYS A 251 12.26 4.47 21.36
N PRO A 252 11.56 3.36 21.02
CA PRO A 252 10.58 2.63 21.84
C PRO A 252 11.19 1.66 22.87
N ASN A 253 10.34 1.01 23.67
CA ASN A 253 10.75 0.00 24.65
C ASN A 253 11.19 -1.32 24.01
N CYS A 254 10.81 -1.56 22.76
CA CYS A 254 11.07 -2.79 22.02
C CYS A 254 12.05 -2.56 20.87
N TRP A 255 13.04 -3.41 20.74
CA TRP A 255 14.02 -3.42 19.66
C TRP A 255 14.15 -4.82 19.09
N VAL A 256 14.16 -4.96 17.77
CA VAL A 256 14.03 -6.24 17.08
C VAL A 256 14.89 -6.25 15.82
N GLY A 257 15.51 -7.38 15.49
CA GLY A 257 16.24 -7.57 14.23
C GLY A 257 17.26 -8.69 14.32
N ALA A 258 18.21 -8.69 13.39
CA ALA A 258 19.32 -9.63 13.38
C ALA A 258 20.65 -8.92 13.65
N SER A 259 21.45 -9.48 14.54
CA SER A 259 22.78 -8.93 14.86
C SER A 259 23.72 -9.99 15.42
N THR A 260 25.01 -9.82 15.18
CA THR A 260 26.08 -10.59 15.83
C THR A 260 26.95 -9.71 16.73
N MET A 261 26.71 -8.39 16.72
CA MET A 261 27.46 -7.42 17.48
C MET A 261 26.73 -7.10 18.79
N PHE A 262 27.43 -7.26 19.92
CA PHE A 262 26.91 -6.89 21.22
C PHE A 262 27.95 -6.12 22.03
N THR A 263 27.46 -5.34 22.99
CA THR A 263 28.25 -4.76 24.08
C THR A 263 27.78 -5.36 25.40
N PRO A 264 28.67 -5.55 26.40
CA PRO A 264 28.26 -5.92 27.74
C PRO A 264 27.29 -4.87 28.31
N ASP A 265 26.17 -5.33 28.84
CA ASP A 265 25.17 -4.48 29.50
C ASP A 265 24.57 -5.23 30.69
N SER A 266 25.17 -5.01 31.86
CA SER A 266 24.72 -5.60 33.12
C SER A 266 23.53 -4.88 33.75
N GLN A 267 23.14 -3.71 33.23
CA GLN A 267 22.07 -2.89 33.79
C GLN A 267 20.77 -2.94 32.98
N GLY A 268 20.80 -3.42 31.73
CA GLY A 268 19.61 -3.55 30.87
C GLY A 268 19.12 -2.22 30.29
N GLU A 269 20.01 -1.23 30.23
CA GLU A 269 19.72 0.12 29.71
C GLU A 269 20.10 0.21 28.22
N TYR A 270 19.29 -0.42 27.38
CA TYR A 270 19.61 -0.55 25.96
C TYR A 270 19.64 0.80 25.20
N VAL A 271 20.67 0.99 24.38
CA VAL A 271 20.87 2.12 23.44
C VAL A 271 21.10 1.57 22.02
N SER A 272 20.06 1.12 21.29
CA SER A 272 20.27 0.78 19.88
C SER A 272 20.47 2.05 19.05
N ARG A 273 21.56 2.08 18.27
CA ARG A 273 21.76 3.06 17.20
C ARG A 273 21.11 2.47 15.95
N GLY A 274 19.82 2.72 15.77
CA GLY A 274 19.10 2.26 14.59
C GLY A 274 19.81 2.72 13.31
N ARG A 275 19.97 1.81 12.34
CA ARG A 275 20.24 2.24 10.96
C ARG A 275 18.99 2.94 10.44
N THR A 276 19.18 3.95 9.60
CA THR A 276 18.09 4.40 8.72
C THR A 276 17.66 3.17 7.92
N ALA A 277 16.44 2.70 8.13
CA ALA A 277 15.89 1.60 7.35
C ALA A 277 16.08 1.91 5.85
N PRO A 278 16.35 0.92 5.00
CA PRO A 278 16.45 1.14 3.56
C PRO A 278 15.24 1.93 3.08
N ALA A 279 15.46 2.97 2.26
CA ALA A 279 14.37 3.72 1.68
C ALA A 279 13.49 2.77 0.86
N ILE A 280 12.18 2.81 1.07
CA ILE A 280 11.23 2.04 0.26
C ILE A 280 11.27 2.65 -1.16
N PRO A 281 11.53 1.85 -2.21
CA PRO A 281 11.43 2.32 -3.58
C PRO A 281 10.08 2.97 -3.83
N GLY A 282 10.03 3.99 -4.69
CA GLY A 282 8.74 4.55 -5.13
C GLY A 282 7.84 3.46 -5.71
N TRP A 283 6.59 3.37 -5.25
CA TRP A 283 5.64 2.39 -5.74
C TRP A 283 4.25 2.98 -5.99
N LYS A 284 3.54 2.43 -6.97
CA LYS A 284 2.16 2.79 -7.33
C LYS A 284 1.22 1.69 -6.89
N LEU A 285 0.10 2.05 -6.27
CA LEU A 285 -0.94 1.09 -5.95
C LEU A 285 -1.73 0.74 -7.21
N GLU A 286 -1.72 -0.53 -7.56
CA GLU A 286 -2.54 -1.13 -8.60
C GLU A 286 -3.50 -2.14 -7.97
N VAL A 287 -4.75 -2.10 -8.40
CA VAL A 287 -5.77 -3.13 -8.11
C VAL A 287 -6.25 -3.69 -9.44
N GLN A 288 -6.20 -5.02 -9.58
CA GLN A 288 -6.54 -5.73 -10.80
C GLN A 288 -7.39 -6.97 -10.52
N LEU A 289 -8.30 -7.30 -11.43
CA LEU A 289 -9.00 -8.58 -11.46
C LEU A 289 -8.43 -9.47 -12.58
N SER A 290 -8.35 -10.78 -12.36
CA SER A 290 -7.86 -11.72 -13.38
C SER A 290 -8.76 -11.86 -14.61
N ARG A 291 -10.03 -11.44 -14.51
CA ARG A 291 -11.02 -11.47 -15.58
C ARG A 291 -12.08 -10.40 -15.33
N TYR A 292 -12.91 -10.16 -16.34
CA TYR A 292 -14.03 -9.25 -16.26
C TYR A 292 -15.15 -9.93 -15.47
N VAL A 293 -15.38 -9.39 -14.29
CA VAL A 293 -16.47 -9.73 -13.37
C VAL A 293 -16.81 -8.45 -12.61
N PHE A 294 -18.05 -8.36 -12.14
CA PHE A 294 -18.40 -7.32 -11.19
C PHE A 294 -17.69 -7.58 -9.85
N ALA A 295 -17.16 -6.51 -9.28
CA ALA A 295 -16.50 -6.53 -7.98
C ALA A 295 -16.71 -5.17 -7.31
N ALA A 296 -16.67 -5.13 -5.98
CA ALA A 296 -16.79 -3.88 -5.24
C ALA A 296 -15.68 -3.71 -4.20
N ILE A 297 -15.25 -2.47 -4.01
CA ILE A 297 -14.36 -1.99 -2.96
C ILE A 297 -15.16 -1.00 -2.10
N ASP A 298 -15.06 -1.15 -0.79
CA ASP A 298 -15.64 -0.23 0.19
C ASP A 298 -14.63 0.05 1.32
N ASP A 299 -14.85 1.13 2.06
CA ASP A 299 -14.07 1.54 3.23
C ASP A 299 -12.55 1.53 3.01
N PHE A 300 -12.10 2.02 1.86
CA PHE A 300 -10.70 2.02 1.51
C PHE A 300 -9.93 3.03 2.36
N SER A 301 -8.79 2.63 2.90
CA SER A 301 -7.96 3.47 3.75
C SER A 301 -6.46 3.22 3.55
N ILE A 302 -5.71 4.30 3.72
CA ILE A 302 -4.26 4.33 3.76
C ILE A 302 -3.87 5.05 5.05
N SER A 303 -3.16 4.36 5.93
CA SER A 303 -2.67 4.94 7.17
C SER A 303 -1.15 4.77 7.29
N PRO A 304 -0.47 5.69 7.99
CA PRO A 304 0.92 5.46 8.36
C PRO A 304 1.02 4.28 9.32
N MET A 305 2.12 3.52 9.23
CA MET A 305 2.50 2.53 10.24
C MET A 305 3.04 3.15 11.52
#